data_AF-G9PRH2-F1
#
_entry.id   AF-G9PRH2-F1
#
_cell.length_a   1.000
_cell.length_b   1.000
_cell.length_c   1.000
_cell.angle_alpha   90.00
_cell.angle_beta   90.00
_cell.angle_gamma   90.00
#
_symmetry.space_group_name_H-M   'P 1'
#
loop_
_entity.id
_entity.type
_entity.pdbx_description
1 polymer ?
#
loop_
_entity_poly.entity_id
_entity_poly.type
_entity_poly.pdbx_seq_one_letter_code
_entity_poly.pdbx_strand_id
1 'polypeptide(L)'
;TGACCVAGAPSWRPDASSPKEAPQTTAHAPHPAPETLTIRVGRPPIPVTLTAAGPQDARCPCPVAGICLHVLAACLWMREAVNRGGTAEDSGATEVTTGPTPSQARPTGTRPPEAPAHESGSDPVLEEVLAWDPACVEKSLGAEARRRVQASLAGLDPARLATGTEVTSAPGRLSITWPGAPEVVVIAGLGPRGMIVSGRHSPTANAAWRLQSVIRLFARAGRPWPWPDETTTLSDRQRGALSTVATAIETIVSAGISHAGPRSAADLERLAQVSRLEGAAPAVSGRADLPP
;
A
#
# COMPACT_ATOMS: atom_id res chain seq x y z
N THR A 1 48.05 39.97 -6.33
CA THR A 1 47.20 38.92 -5.73
C THR A 1 46.44 38.24 -6.86
N GLY A 2 46.80 36.99 -7.15
CA GLY A 2 46.36 36.26 -8.34
C GLY A 2 44.96 35.65 -8.21
N ALA A 3 44.35 35.44 -9.37
CA ALA A 3 43.07 34.76 -9.56
C ALA A 3 43.23 33.64 -10.61
N CYS A 4 42.56 32.52 -10.32
CA CYS A 4 41.73 31.70 -11.22
C CYS A 4 42.33 30.77 -12.30
N CYS A 5 41.97 29.49 -12.12
CA CYS A 5 41.25 28.59 -13.05
C CYS A 5 42.00 27.65 -14.02
N VAL A 6 42.00 26.37 -13.60
CA VAL A 6 41.65 25.09 -14.27
C VAL A 6 41.20 25.10 -15.75
N ALA A 7 41.74 24.16 -16.54
CA ALA A 7 41.00 23.30 -17.49
C ALA A 7 41.88 22.15 -18.02
N GLY A 8 41.33 20.94 -18.11
CA GLY A 8 41.98 19.79 -18.78
C GLY A 8 40.94 18.77 -19.23
N ALA A 9 40.88 18.53 -20.54
CA ALA A 9 40.16 17.45 -21.21
C ALA A 9 41.12 16.78 -22.22
N PRO A 10 40.98 15.49 -22.52
CA PRO A 10 41.58 14.92 -23.71
C PRO A 10 40.56 14.42 -24.75
N SER A 11 40.96 14.61 -26.00
CA SER A 11 40.31 14.27 -27.26
C SER A 11 40.59 12.83 -27.72
N TRP A 12 39.64 12.19 -28.39
CA TRP A 12 39.88 11.05 -29.28
C TRP A 12 38.96 11.15 -30.52
N ARG A 13 39.53 10.86 -31.70
CA ARG A 13 38.87 10.68 -33.00
C ARG A 13 39.43 9.41 -33.67
N PRO A 14 38.74 8.86 -34.69
CA PRO A 14 38.46 7.43 -34.85
C PRO A 14 39.36 6.74 -35.89
N ASP A 15 39.30 5.41 -35.97
CA ASP A 15 39.69 4.68 -37.17
C ASP A 15 38.58 3.71 -37.62
N ALA A 16 38.40 3.70 -38.94
CA ALA A 16 37.37 2.97 -39.67
C ALA A 16 37.85 1.58 -40.08
N SER A 17 36.94 0.60 -40.08
CA SER A 17 36.95 -0.54 -41.02
C SER A 17 35.63 -1.31 -40.93
N SER A 18 34.83 -1.20 -41.99
CA SER A 18 33.75 -2.16 -42.29
C SER A 18 34.27 -3.23 -43.25
N PRO A 19 33.71 -4.45 -43.21
CA PRO A 19 33.08 -4.93 -44.44
C PRO A 19 31.75 -5.70 -44.23
N LYS A 20 30.81 -5.40 -45.14
CA LYS A 20 29.95 -6.33 -45.91
C LYS A 20 28.88 -7.20 -45.20
N GLU A 21 27.69 -6.60 -45.06
CA GLU A 21 26.32 -7.06 -45.38
C GLU A 21 25.90 -8.55 -45.24
N ALA A 22 24.92 -8.78 -44.35
CA ALA A 22 23.84 -9.77 -44.48
C ALA A 22 22.56 -9.21 -43.79
N PRO A 23 21.34 -9.40 -44.33
CA PRO A 23 20.13 -8.80 -43.80
C PRO A 23 19.65 -9.58 -42.59
N GLN A 24 19.90 -9.06 -41.39
CA GLN A 24 19.24 -9.56 -40.19
C GLN A 24 17.91 -8.84 -40.04
N THR A 25 16.83 -9.55 -40.34
CA THR A 25 15.48 -9.23 -39.85
C THR A 25 15.54 -9.18 -38.33
N THR A 26 15.80 -7.99 -37.77
CA THR A 26 15.56 -7.75 -36.35
C THR A 26 14.05 -7.70 -36.17
N ALA A 27 13.51 -8.82 -35.69
CA ALA A 27 12.22 -8.85 -35.04
C ALA A 27 12.12 -7.65 -34.09
N HIS A 28 11.02 -6.90 -34.22
CA HIS A 28 10.68 -5.77 -33.38
C HIS A 28 10.67 -6.22 -31.92
N ALA A 29 11.77 -5.98 -31.21
CA ALA A 29 11.81 -6.12 -29.76
C ALA A 29 10.75 -5.15 -29.20
N PRO A 30 9.85 -5.59 -28.31
CA PRO A 30 8.91 -4.70 -27.67
C PRO A 30 9.70 -3.58 -27.00
N HIS A 31 9.49 -2.36 -27.47
CA HIS A 31 10.05 -1.17 -26.84
C HIS A 31 9.56 -1.16 -25.38
N PRO A 32 10.42 -1.06 -24.36
CA PRO A 32 9.96 -0.99 -22.98
C PRO A 32 9.01 0.21 -22.88
N ALA A 33 7.76 -0.07 -22.50
CA ALA A 33 6.74 0.95 -22.30
C ALA A 33 7.32 2.05 -21.40
N PRO A 34 7.08 3.33 -21.69
CA PRO A 34 7.65 4.41 -20.88
C PRO A 34 7.19 4.23 -19.43
N GLU A 35 8.16 4.11 -18.51
CA GLU A 35 7.94 3.95 -17.06
C GLU A 35 7.19 5.15 -16.43
N THR A 36 7.02 6.22 -17.21
CA THR A 36 6.35 7.46 -16.82
C THR A 36 5.51 8.03 -17.96
N LEU A 37 4.26 8.43 -17.67
CA LEU A 37 3.34 9.08 -18.60
C LEU A 37 2.97 10.48 -18.09
N THR A 38 3.01 11.51 -18.94
CA THR A 38 2.59 12.87 -18.54
C THR A 38 1.27 13.28 -19.19
N ILE A 39 0.27 13.62 -18.38
CA ILE A 39 -1.08 14.04 -18.77
C ILE A 39 -1.29 15.50 -18.38
N ARG A 40 -1.92 16.30 -19.25
CA ARG A 40 -2.29 17.69 -18.93
C ARG A 40 -3.72 17.75 -18.40
N VAL A 41 -3.90 18.30 -17.20
CA VAL A 41 -5.19 18.33 -16.49
C VAL A 41 -5.63 19.77 -16.21
N GLY A 42 -6.90 20.08 -16.48
CA GLY A 42 -7.53 21.35 -16.12
C GLY A 42 -7.28 22.53 -17.08
N ARG A 43 -7.72 23.73 -16.67
CA ARG A 43 -7.43 25.01 -17.32
C ARG A 43 -6.96 26.02 -16.25
N PRO A 44 -5.74 26.58 -16.33
CA PRO A 44 -4.71 26.26 -17.33
C PRO A 44 -4.20 24.81 -17.20
N PRO A 45 -3.66 24.21 -18.27
CA PRO A 45 -3.25 22.81 -18.27
C PRO A 45 -2.05 22.58 -17.33
N ILE A 46 -2.26 21.77 -16.30
CA ILE A 46 -1.23 21.36 -15.35
C ILE A 46 -0.64 20.01 -15.79
N PRO A 47 0.69 19.90 -16.01
CA PRO A 47 1.32 18.63 -16.36
C PRO A 47 1.43 17.73 -15.13
N VAL A 48 0.75 16.58 -15.17
CA VAL A 48 0.79 15.55 -14.14
C VAL A 48 1.55 14.36 -14.69
N THR A 49 2.62 13.95 -14.00
CA THR A 49 3.39 12.76 -14.36
C THR A 49 2.92 11.57 -13.52
N LEU A 50 2.46 10.52 -14.18
CA LEU A 50 2.06 9.24 -13.60
C LEU A 50 3.18 8.23 -13.78
N THR A 51 3.34 7.32 -12.82
CA THR A 51 4.27 6.20 -12.87
C THR A 51 3.50 4.89 -12.76
N ALA A 52 4.16 3.77 -13.10
CA ALA A 52 3.59 2.43 -12.93
C ALA A 52 3.27 2.08 -11.45
N ALA A 53 3.80 2.83 -10.48
CA ALA A 53 3.61 2.61 -9.05
C ALA A 53 2.34 3.27 -8.45
N GLY A 54 1.56 3.98 -9.29
CA GLY A 54 0.24 4.51 -8.93
C GLY A 54 0.24 5.95 -8.40
N PRO A 55 -0.91 6.44 -7.88
CA PRO A 55 -1.14 7.87 -7.62
C PRO A 55 -0.27 8.46 -6.51
N GLN A 56 0.23 7.64 -5.58
CA GLN A 56 1.16 8.09 -4.53
C GLN A 56 2.53 8.51 -5.10
N ASP A 57 2.94 7.95 -6.23
CA ASP A 57 4.22 8.24 -6.88
C ASP A 57 4.07 9.22 -8.04
N ALA A 58 2.83 9.63 -8.33
CA ALA A 58 2.56 10.68 -9.29
C ALA A 58 3.14 12.03 -8.82
N ARG A 59 3.56 12.84 -9.79
CA ARG A 59 4.09 14.19 -9.56
C ARG A 59 3.13 15.19 -10.19
N CYS A 60 2.64 16.12 -9.37
CA CYS A 60 1.83 17.25 -9.82
C CYS A 60 2.43 18.54 -9.24
N PRO A 61 2.66 19.59 -10.04
CA PRO A 61 3.28 20.83 -9.57
C PRO A 61 2.32 21.73 -8.75
N CYS A 62 1.16 21.23 -8.34
CA CYS A 62 0.21 22.00 -7.56
C CYS A 62 0.61 22.06 -6.07
N PRO A 63 0.24 23.10 -5.31
CA PRO A 63 0.68 23.29 -3.93
C PRO A 63 0.03 22.34 -2.91
N VAL A 64 -0.85 21.43 -3.32
CA VAL A 64 -1.57 20.50 -2.43
C VAL A 64 -0.61 19.41 -1.93
N ALA A 65 -0.56 19.22 -0.62
CA ALA A 65 0.17 18.11 -0.01
C ALA A 65 -0.54 16.77 -0.24
N GLY A 66 0.18 15.77 -0.74
CA GLY A 66 -0.36 14.44 -1.02
C GLY A 66 -1.06 14.32 -2.38
N ILE A 67 -2.05 13.44 -2.49
CA ILE A 67 -2.74 13.13 -3.75
C ILE A 67 -3.77 14.23 -4.04
N CYS A 68 -3.54 15.01 -5.10
CA CYS A 68 -4.43 16.09 -5.51
C CYS A 68 -5.47 15.63 -6.55
N LEU A 69 -6.50 16.46 -6.78
CA LEU A 69 -7.52 16.20 -7.81
C LEU A 69 -6.93 16.04 -9.21
N HIS A 70 -5.84 16.74 -9.54
CA HIS A 70 -5.18 16.57 -10.84
C HIS A 70 -4.58 15.17 -11.02
N VAL A 71 -4.01 14.59 -9.96
CA VAL A 71 -3.51 13.21 -9.96
C VAL A 71 -4.66 12.23 -10.12
N LEU A 72 -5.75 12.40 -9.37
CA LEU A 72 -6.92 11.53 -9.50
C LEU A 72 -7.53 11.60 -10.91
N ALA A 73 -7.70 12.80 -11.46
CA ALA A 73 -8.21 12.99 -12.81
C ALA A 73 -7.31 12.36 -13.87
N ALA A 74 -5.99 12.50 -13.75
CA ALA A 74 -5.02 11.85 -14.63
C ALA A 74 -5.10 10.31 -14.55
N CYS A 75 -5.18 9.75 -13.33
CA CYS A 75 -5.31 8.30 -13.12
C CYS A 75 -6.62 7.74 -13.67
N LEU A 76 -7.74 8.45 -13.48
CA LEU A 76 -9.04 8.04 -14.01
C LEU A 76 -9.07 8.10 -15.53
N TRP A 77 -8.49 9.13 -16.13
CA TRP A 77 -8.38 9.23 -17.59
C TRP A 77 -7.54 8.08 -18.18
N MET A 78 -6.41 7.74 -17.56
CA MET A 78 -5.57 6.63 -18.00
C MET A 78 -6.34 5.31 -17.94
N ARG A 79 -7.08 5.05 -16.86
CA ARG A 79 -7.92 3.86 -16.73
C ARG A 79 -8.99 3.81 -17.81
N GLU A 80 -9.66 4.92 -18.06
CA GLU A 80 -10.67 5.02 -19.11
C GLU A 80 -10.07 4.85 -20.52
N ALA A 81 -8.84 5.32 -20.75
CA ALA A 81 -8.13 5.11 -22.01
C ALA A 81 -7.73 3.64 -22.22
N VAL A 82 -7.28 2.96 -21.17
CA VAL A 82 -6.96 1.52 -21.20
C VAL A 82 -8.23 0.69 -21.41
N ASN A 83 -9.32 1.03 -20.71
CA ASN A 83 -10.60 0.34 -20.85
C ASN A 83 -11.20 0.53 -22.25
N ARG A 84 -11.04 1.72 -22.87
CA ARG A 84 -11.43 1.95 -24.27
C ARG A 84 -10.51 1.26 -25.27
N GLY A 85 -9.23 1.10 -24.96
CA GLY A 85 -8.25 0.40 -25.81
C GLY A 85 -8.39 -1.13 -25.81
N GLY A 86 -9.20 -1.70 -24.92
CA GLY A 86 -9.54 -3.13 -24.91
C GLY A 86 -10.63 -3.54 -25.91
N THR A 87 -11.23 -2.57 -26.61
CA THR A 87 -12.26 -2.79 -27.62
C THR A 87 -11.99 -1.93 -28.86
N ALA A 88 -11.69 -2.62 -29.95
CA ALA A 88 -11.64 -2.16 -31.34
C ALA A 88 -10.36 -1.45 -31.83
N GLU A 89 -9.80 -2.07 -32.87
CA GLU A 89 -9.03 -1.42 -33.92
C GLU A 89 -9.81 -0.27 -34.57
N ASP A 90 -9.05 0.67 -35.12
CA ASP A 90 -9.43 1.71 -36.10
C ASP A 90 -10.67 2.56 -35.79
N SER A 91 -10.46 3.83 -35.43
CA SER A 91 -10.64 4.92 -36.39
C SER A 91 -10.49 6.30 -35.72
N GLY A 92 -10.25 7.28 -36.58
CA GLY A 92 -9.76 8.62 -36.26
C GLY A 92 -10.65 9.51 -35.38
N ALA A 93 -9.94 10.46 -34.77
CA ALA A 93 -10.33 11.82 -34.40
C ALA A 93 -11.83 12.15 -34.38
N THR A 94 -12.35 12.52 -33.20
CA THR A 94 -13.44 13.50 -33.12
C THR A 94 -13.31 14.39 -31.89
N GLU A 95 -13.20 15.68 -32.19
CA GLU A 95 -13.37 16.85 -31.34
C GLU A 95 -14.84 16.97 -30.92
N VAL A 96 -15.13 17.11 -29.62
CA VAL A 96 -16.50 17.34 -29.13
C VAL A 96 -16.62 18.77 -28.62
N THR A 97 -17.30 19.59 -29.42
CA THR A 97 -17.83 20.91 -29.04
C THR A 97 -19.24 20.72 -28.46
N THR A 98 -19.48 21.30 -27.29
CA THR A 98 -20.78 21.34 -26.61
C THR A 98 -21.64 22.49 -27.14
N GLY A 99 -22.90 22.19 -27.49
CA GLY A 99 -24.00 23.16 -27.67
C GLY A 99 -25.37 22.47 -27.48
N PRO A 100 -26.42 23.16 -26.98
CA PRO A 100 -27.54 22.52 -26.28
C PRO A 100 -28.84 22.34 -27.11
N THR A 101 -29.53 21.20 -26.89
CA THR A 101 -30.99 20.93 -26.68
C THR A 101 -32.06 21.52 -27.64
N PRO A 102 -33.31 20.98 -27.80
CA PRO A 102 -33.96 19.68 -27.47
C PRO A 102 -34.65 19.00 -28.69
N SER A 103 -35.06 17.73 -28.57
CA SER A 103 -36.44 17.33 -28.91
C SER A 103 -36.77 15.91 -28.46
N GLN A 104 -37.95 15.77 -27.87
CA GLN A 104 -38.54 14.53 -27.38
C GLN A 104 -39.04 13.66 -28.53
N ALA A 105 -38.73 12.37 -28.49
CA ALA A 105 -39.59 11.34 -29.05
C ALA A 105 -39.37 10.04 -28.27
N ARG A 106 -40.40 9.64 -27.53
CA ARG A 106 -40.52 8.36 -26.82
C ARG A 106 -40.91 7.26 -27.81
N PRO A 107 -40.18 6.15 -27.90
CA PRO A 107 -40.73 4.91 -28.43
C PRO A 107 -41.19 4.01 -27.28
N THR A 108 -42.32 3.39 -27.54
CA THR A 108 -43.10 2.51 -26.70
C THR A 108 -42.34 1.21 -26.43
N GLY A 109 -42.63 0.59 -25.28
CA GLY A 109 -41.89 -0.51 -24.69
C GLY A 109 -41.55 -1.64 -25.64
N THR A 110 -40.27 -1.96 -25.72
CA THR A 110 -39.78 -3.29 -26.06
C THR A 110 -38.89 -3.73 -24.90
N ARG A 111 -39.28 -4.85 -24.29
CA ARG A 111 -38.66 -5.52 -23.15
C ARG A 111 -37.13 -5.58 -23.33
N PRO A 112 -36.30 -5.11 -22.37
CA PRO A 112 -34.87 -5.35 -22.42
C PRO A 112 -34.60 -6.85 -22.47
N PRO A 113 -33.61 -7.33 -23.25
CA PRO A 113 -33.08 -8.67 -23.06
C PRO A 113 -32.65 -8.79 -21.61
N GLU A 114 -33.09 -9.86 -20.97
CA GLU A 114 -32.65 -10.27 -19.64
C GLU A 114 -31.12 -10.19 -19.63
N ALA A 115 -30.57 -9.35 -18.74
CA ALA A 115 -29.14 -9.24 -18.55
C ALA A 115 -28.59 -10.67 -18.37
N PRO A 116 -27.49 -11.03 -19.04
CA PRO A 116 -26.89 -12.34 -18.82
C PRO A 116 -26.73 -12.51 -17.32
N ALA A 117 -27.27 -13.64 -16.82
CA ALA A 117 -27.16 -14.04 -15.44
C ALA A 117 -25.75 -13.71 -14.96
N HIS A 118 -25.64 -12.96 -13.86
CA HIS A 118 -24.38 -12.82 -13.16
C HIS A 118 -23.98 -14.23 -12.73
N GLU A 119 -23.17 -14.87 -13.58
CA GLU A 119 -22.39 -16.03 -13.22
C GLU A 119 -21.75 -15.66 -11.89
N SER A 120 -21.91 -16.52 -10.89
CA SER A 120 -21.35 -16.37 -9.55
C SER A 120 -19.82 -16.50 -9.58
N GLY A 121 -19.18 -15.73 -10.47
CA GLY A 121 -17.75 -15.50 -10.51
C GLY A 121 -17.40 -14.60 -9.33
N SER A 122 -16.36 -15.02 -8.62
CA SER A 122 -15.74 -14.27 -7.53
C SER A 122 -15.64 -12.77 -7.84
N ASP A 123 -15.75 -11.94 -6.80
CA ASP A 123 -15.54 -10.49 -6.93
C ASP A 123 -14.12 -10.23 -7.46
N PRO A 124 -13.96 -9.58 -8.64
CA PRO A 124 -12.65 -9.38 -9.25
C PRO A 124 -11.70 -8.54 -8.37
N VAL A 125 -12.23 -7.66 -7.51
CA VAL A 125 -11.41 -6.88 -6.57
C VAL A 125 -10.91 -7.76 -5.43
N LEU A 126 -11.73 -8.71 -4.96
CA LEU A 126 -11.30 -9.67 -3.95
C LEU A 126 -10.20 -10.58 -4.51
N GLU A 127 -10.36 -11.07 -5.74
CA GLU A 127 -9.34 -11.87 -6.43
C GLU A 127 -8.03 -11.09 -6.62
N GLU A 128 -8.10 -9.81 -6.99
CA GLU A 128 -6.93 -8.92 -7.06
C GLU A 128 -6.20 -8.85 -5.71
N VAL A 129 -6.94 -8.64 -4.61
CA VAL A 129 -6.35 -8.56 -3.26
C VAL A 129 -5.70 -9.88 -2.87
N LEU A 130 -6.35 -11.01 -3.16
CA LEU A 130 -5.82 -12.33 -2.87
C LEU A 130 -4.59 -12.68 -3.74
N ALA A 131 -4.43 -12.05 -4.89
CA ALA A 131 -3.25 -12.17 -5.74
C ALA A 131 -2.06 -11.30 -5.25
N TRP A 132 -2.25 -10.38 -4.30
CA TRP A 132 -1.15 -9.59 -3.76
C TRP A 132 -0.15 -10.47 -3.00
N ASP A 133 1.14 -10.26 -3.26
CA ASP A 133 2.21 -10.89 -2.48
C ASP A 133 2.28 -10.29 -1.06
N PRO A 134 2.12 -11.09 0.01
CA PRO A 134 2.17 -10.61 1.39
C PRO A 134 3.43 -9.80 1.72
N ALA A 135 4.60 -10.19 1.21
CA ALA A 135 5.84 -9.46 1.46
C ALA A 135 5.83 -8.06 0.80
N CYS A 136 5.30 -7.95 -0.42
CA CYS A 136 5.06 -6.66 -1.08
C CYS A 136 4.04 -5.79 -0.32
N VAL A 137 2.96 -6.38 0.24
CA VAL A 137 1.97 -5.65 1.05
C VAL A 137 2.64 -5.07 2.31
N GLU A 138 3.37 -5.89 3.05
CA GLU A 138 4.07 -5.45 4.26
C GLU A 138 5.13 -4.39 3.97
N LYS A 139 5.92 -4.56 2.91
CA LYS A 139 6.90 -3.57 2.45
C LYS A 139 6.24 -2.25 2.07
N SER A 140 5.05 -2.31 1.48
CA SER A 140 4.30 -1.13 1.07
C SER A 140 3.73 -0.36 2.27
N LEU A 141 3.21 -1.07 3.27
CA LEU A 141 2.56 -0.47 4.45
C LEU A 141 3.54 -0.14 5.59
N GLY A 142 4.72 -0.77 5.60
CA GLY A 142 5.83 -0.47 6.50
C GLY A 142 5.92 -1.37 7.73
N ALA A 143 7.12 -1.50 8.28
CA ALA A 143 7.42 -2.40 9.39
C ALA A 143 6.66 -2.06 10.69
N GLU A 144 6.36 -0.80 10.92
CA GLU A 144 5.60 -0.39 12.12
C GLU A 144 4.14 -0.86 12.06
N ALA A 145 3.49 -0.76 10.90
CA ALA A 145 2.15 -1.30 10.70
C ALA A 145 2.14 -2.81 10.92
N ARG A 146 3.13 -3.53 10.36
CA ARG A 146 3.33 -4.97 10.58
C ARG A 146 3.42 -5.31 12.06
N ARG A 147 4.34 -4.68 12.80
CA ARG A 147 4.53 -4.96 14.24
C ARG A 147 3.27 -4.72 15.06
N ARG A 148 2.54 -3.63 14.80
CA ARG A 148 1.28 -3.33 15.49
C ARG A 148 0.20 -4.37 15.22
N VAL A 149 0.00 -4.73 13.96
CA VAL A 149 -1.02 -5.71 13.58
C VAL A 149 -0.65 -7.10 14.07
N GLN A 150 0.61 -7.50 13.97
CA GLN A 150 1.10 -8.75 14.53
C GLN A 150 0.87 -8.83 16.05
N ALA A 151 1.15 -7.75 16.79
CA ALA A 151 0.88 -7.68 18.22
C ALA A 151 -0.62 -7.70 18.55
N SER A 152 -1.45 -7.01 17.76
CA SER A 152 -2.92 -7.00 17.92
C SER A 152 -3.55 -8.36 17.62
N LEU A 153 -3.01 -9.09 16.65
CA LEU A 153 -3.51 -10.40 16.24
C LEU A 153 -2.87 -11.57 17.00
N ALA A 154 -1.93 -11.31 17.91
CA ALA A 154 -1.23 -12.34 18.67
C ALA A 154 -2.23 -13.20 19.47
N GLY A 155 -2.25 -14.50 19.19
CA GLY A 155 -3.15 -15.46 19.85
C GLY A 155 -4.59 -15.48 19.31
N LEU A 156 -4.92 -14.67 18.30
CA LEU A 156 -6.21 -14.77 17.61
C LEU A 156 -6.17 -15.85 16.51
N ASP A 157 -7.16 -16.72 16.53
CA ASP A 157 -7.36 -17.74 15.50
C ASP A 157 -7.81 -17.09 14.16
N PRO A 158 -7.14 -17.38 13.03
CA PRO A 158 -7.58 -16.94 11.71
C PRO A 158 -9.05 -17.23 11.39
N ALA A 159 -9.61 -18.34 11.88
CA ALA A 159 -11.04 -18.64 11.67
C ALA A 159 -11.94 -17.60 12.35
N ARG A 160 -11.58 -17.13 13.55
CA ARG A 160 -12.30 -16.05 14.24
C ARG A 160 -12.18 -14.71 13.51
N LEU A 161 -11.01 -14.43 12.93
CA LEU A 161 -10.83 -13.25 12.08
C LEU A 161 -11.76 -13.30 10.87
N ALA A 162 -11.86 -14.46 10.22
CA ALA A 162 -12.74 -14.65 9.07
C ALA A 162 -14.22 -14.43 9.43
N THR A 163 -14.71 -15.08 10.51
CA THR A 163 -16.10 -14.97 10.96
C THR A 163 -16.49 -13.55 11.36
N GLY A 164 -15.58 -12.82 12.01
CA GLY A 164 -15.84 -11.45 12.47
C GLY A 164 -15.69 -10.36 11.40
N THR A 165 -15.40 -10.72 10.14
CA THR A 165 -15.16 -9.76 9.05
C THR A 165 -16.31 -9.78 8.06
N GLU A 166 -16.94 -8.63 7.85
CA GLU A 166 -17.97 -8.43 6.83
C GLU A 166 -17.36 -7.78 5.59
N VAL A 167 -17.82 -8.22 4.42
CA VAL A 167 -17.32 -7.75 3.13
C VAL A 167 -18.51 -7.42 2.23
N THR A 168 -18.54 -6.18 1.74
CA THR A 168 -19.57 -5.70 0.81
C THR A 168 -18.94 -5.34 -0.52
N SER A 169 -19.43 -5.97 -1.58
CA SER A 169 -18.93 -5.79 -2.95
C SER A 169 -19.74 -4.75 -3.72
N ALA A 170 -19.04 -3.89 -4.46
CA ALA A 170 -19.59 -2.99 -5.46
C ALA A 170 -18.67 -2.99 -6.70
N PRO A 171 -19.15 -2.57 -7.89
CA PRO A 171 -18.31 -2.56 -9.09
C PRO A 171 -17.00 -1.80 -8.88
N GLY A 172 -15.87 -2.50 -8.95
CA GLY A 172 -14.52 -1.94 -8.75
C GLY A 172 -14.17 -1.53 -7.31
N ARG A 173 -15.00 -1.89 -6.32
CA ARG A 173 -14.83 -1.49 -4.92
C ARG A 173 -15.24 -2.59 -3.93
N LEU A 174 -14.37 -2.86 -2.96
CA LEU A 174 -14.64 -3.76 -1.84
C LEU A 174 -14.65 -2.95 -0.53
N SER A 175 -15.73 -3.01 0.23
CA SER A 175 -15.79 -2.44 1.59
C SER A 175 -15.67 -3.56 2.62
N ILE A 176 -14.85 -3.33 3.65
CA ILE A 176 -14.47 -4.31 4.67
C ILE A 176 -14.72 -3.69 6.04
N THR A 177 -15.51 -4.37 6.86
CA THR A 177 -15.90 -3.92 8.21
C THR A 177 -15.73 -5.07 9.21
N TRP A 178 -15.39 -4.73 10.46
CA TRP A 178 -15.40 -5.67 11.58
C TRP A 178 -15.59 -4.92 12.90
N PRO A 179 -15.99 -5.60 13.99
CA PRO A 179 -16.25 -4.95 15.28
C PRO A 179 -15.05 -4.12 15.76
N GLY A 180 -15.32 -2.85 16.11
CA GLY A 180 -14.33 -1.94 16.67
C GLY A 180 -13.40 -1.26 15.64
N ALA A 181 -13.52 -1.54 14.35
CA ALA A 181 -12.65 -0.95 13.34
C ALA A 181 -13.37 0.06 12.43
N PRO A 182 -12.61 1.01 11.84
CA PRO A 182 -13.14 1.83 10.76
C PRO A 182 -13.44 0.98 9.53
N GLU A 183 -14.34 1.47 8.68
CA GLU A 183 -14.57 0.91 7.35
C GLU A 183 -13.30 1.07 6.50
N VAL A 184 -12.83 -0.04 5.92
CA VAL A 184 -11.68 -0.04 5.01
C VAL A 184 -12.15 -0.40 3.60
N VAL A 185 -11.87 0.48 2.64
CA VAL A 185 -12.30 0.35 1.25
C VAL A 185 -11.10 0.09 0.34
N VAL A 186 -11.18 -1.00 -0.43
CA VAL A 186 -10.27 -1.32 -1.53
C VAL A 186 -10.90 -0.87 -2.83
N ILE A 187 -10.12 -0.23 -3.69
CA ILE A 187 -10.52 0.13 -5.06
C ILE A 187 -9.61 -0.61 -6.02
N ALA A 188 -10.20 -1.21 -7.05
CA ALA A 188 -9.48 -1.97 -8.07
C ALA A 188 -8.26 -1.20 -8.62
N GLY A 189 -7.12 -1.89 -8.71
CA GLY A 189 -5.87 -1.40 -9.29
C GLY A 189 -5.18 -0.26 -8.54
N LEU A 190 -5.55 0.03 -7.28
CA LEU A 190 -4.84 1.01 -6.45
C LEU A 190 -3.80 0.40 -5.49
N GLY A 191 -3.84 -0.93 -5.33
CA GLY A 191 -2.93 -1.65 -4.44
C GLY A 191 -3.09 -1.31 -2.94
N PRO A 192 -2.20 -1.83 -2.08
CA PRO A 192 -2.33 -1.73 -0.63
C PRO A 192 -2.27 -0.30 -0.08
N ARG A 193 -1.46 0.58 -0.69
CA ARG A 193 -1.33 1.99 -0.26
C ARG A 193 -2.54 2.84 -0.61
N GLY A 194 -3.24 2.50 -1.68
CA GLY A 194 -4.42 3.23 -2.15
C GLY A 194 -5.72 2.85 -1.46
N MET A 195 -5.69 1.92 -0.51
CA MET A 195 -6.83 1.59 0.34
C MET A 195 -7.25 2.79 1.19
N ILE A 196 -8.55 2.99 1.35
CA ILE A 196 -9.13 4.13 2.07
C ILE A 196 -9.60 3.63 3.44
N VAL A 197 -9.24 4.34 4.50
CA VAL A 197 -9.72 4.07 5.87
C VAL A 197 -10.66 5.21 6.23
N SER A 198 -11.88 4.90 6.65
CA SER A 198 -12.84 5.91 7.07
C SER A 198 -12.42 6.55 8.41
N GLY A 199 -12.85 7.79 8.63
CA GLY A 199 -12.47 8.54 9.83
C GLY A 199 -11.13 9.28 9.72
N ARG A 200 -10.67 9.82 10.85
CA ARG A 200 -9.40 10.54 10.97
C ARG A 200 -8.47 9.78 11.90
N HIS A 201 -7.40 9.24 11.34
CA HIS A 201 -6.40 8.50 12.10
C HIS A 201 -4.99 8.94 11.71
N SER A 202 -4.02 8.63 12.56
CA SER A 202 -2.61 8.83 12.25
C SER A 202 -2.21 8.01 11.01
N PRO A 203 -1.20 8.44 10.22
CA PRO A 203 -0.73 7.69 9.06
C PRO A 203 -0.36 6.24 9.38
N THR A 204 0.25 6.02 10.53
CA THR A 204 0.63 4.69 11.02
C THR A 204 -0.59 3.84 11.39
N ALA A 205 -1.61 4.43 12.02
CA ALA A 205 -2.86 3.73 12.30
C ALA A 205 -3.60 3.36 11.00
N ASN A 206 -3.66 4.26 10.01
CA ASN A 206 -4.22 3.94 8.70
C ASN A 206 -3.48 2.77 8.03
N ALA A 207 -2.14 2.75 8.08
CA ALA A 207 -1.37 1.63 7.54
C ALA A 207 -1.64 0.30 8.27
N ALA A 208 -1.80 0.34 9.59
CA ALA A 208 -2.18 -0.84 10.38
C ALA A 208 -3.59 -1.34 10.03
N TRP A 209 -4.57 -0.44 9.90
CA TRP A 209 -5.93 -0.79 9.50
C TRP A 209 -6.01 -1.44 8.12
N ARG A 210 -5.25 -0.91 7.16
CA ARG A 210 -5.13 -1.49 5.82
C ARG A 210 -4.50 -2.88 5.84
N LEU A 211 -3.45 -3.08 6.63
CA LEU A 211 -2.81 -4.39 6.73
C LEU A 211 -3.74 -5.41 7.38
N GLN A 212 -4.42 -5.03 8.46
CA GLN A 212 -5.34 -5.92 9.17
C GLN A 212 -6.54 -6.32 8.31
N SER A 213 -7.06 -5.42 7.46
CA SER A 213 -8.14 -5.77 6.55
C SER A 213 -7.70 -6.77 5.48
N VAL A 214 -6.50 -6.62 4.91
CA VAL A 214 -5.94 -7.62 3.97
C VAL A 214 -5.77 -8.98 4.66
N ILE A 215 -5.20 -9.03 5.86
CA ILE A 215 -5.04 -10.28 6.63
C ILE A 215 -6.38 -10.97 6.86
N ARG A 216 -7.42 -10.19 7.20
CA ARG A 216 -8.78 -10.71 7.39
C ARG A 216 -9.38 -11.27 6.09
N LEU A 217 -9.14 -10.63 4.95
CA LEU A 217 -9.55 -11.17 3.65
C LEU A 217 -8.84 -12.48 3.30
N PHE A 218 -7.54 -12.57 3.57
CA PHE A 218 -6.78 -13.82 3.41
C PHE A 218 -7.33 -14.92 4.33
N ALA A 219 -7.62 -14.60 5.59
CA ALA A 219 -8.23 -15.53 6.53
C ALA A 219 -9.61 -16.01 6.06
N ARG A 220 -10.45 -15.14 5.49
CA ARG A 220 -11.74 -15.52 4.87
C ARG A 220 -11.58 -16.48 3.69
N ALA A 221 -10.48 -16.37 2.94
CA ALA A 221 -10.12 -17.30 1.87
C ALA A 221 -9.43 -18.58 2.37
N GLY A 222 -9.32 -18.79 3.70
CA GLY A 222 -8.63 -19.95 4.29
C GLY A 222 -7.11 -19.90 4.14
N ARG A 223 -6.54 -18.74 3.81
CA ARG A 223 -5.10 -18.54 3.61
C ARG A 223 -4.51 -17.86 4.86
N PRO A 224 -3.67 -18.55 5.65
CA PRO A 224 -3.01 -17.91 6.78
C PRO A 224 -2.05 -16.83 6.29
N TRP A 225 -1.92 -15.74 7.05
CA TRP A 225 -0.93 -14.71 6.74
C TRP A 225 0.47 -15.23 7.06
N PRO A 226 1.42 -15.20 6.11
CA PRO A 226 2.78 -15.70 6.33
C PRO A 226 3.58 -14.65 7.09
N TRP A 227 3.40 -14.60 8.42
CA TRP A 227 4.25 -13.78 9.26
C TRP A 227 5.72 -14.17 9.02
N PRO A 228 6.64 -13.18 8.90
CA PRO A 228 8.04 -13.52 8.85
C PRO A 228 8.38 -14.31 10.12
N ASP A 229 9.03 -15.45 9.96
CA ASP A 229 9.66 -16.18 11.05
C ASP A 229 10.79 -15.30 11.59
N GLU A 230 10.44 -14.31 12.41
CA GLU A 230 11.38 -13.66 13.30
C GLU A 230 11.71 -14.71 14.37
N THR A 231 12.56 -15.69 13.99
CA THR A 231 13.41 -16.37 14.96
C THR A 231 14.22 -15.26 15.62
N THR A 232 13.67 -14.73 16.69
CA THR A 232 14.34 -13.77 17.57
C THR A 232 15.44 -14.55 18.25
N THR A 233 16.55 -14.74 17.54
CA THR A 233 17.80 -15.18 18.15
C THR A 233 18.24 -14.06 19.07
N LEU A 234 17.76 -14.11 20.31
CA LEU A 234 18.19 -13.22 21.37
C LEU A 234 19.69 -13.45 21.54
N SER A 235 20.48 -12.40 21.38
CA SER A 235 21.90 -12.42 21.73
C SER A 235 22.06 -12.81 23.21
N ASP A 236 23.20 -13.37 23.58
CA ASP A 236 23.47 -13.75 24.98
C ASP A 236 23.32 -12.56 25.93
N ARG A 237 23.63 -11.34 25.44
CA ARG A 237 23.40 -10.08 26.17
C ARG A 237 21.91 -9.83 26.40
N GLN A 238 21.07 -9.95 25.38
CA GLN A 238 19.61 -9.79 25.50
C GLN A 238 19.00 -10.87 26.41
N ARG A 239 19.51 -12.11 26.34
CA ARG A 239 19.08 -13.20 27.23
C ARG A 239 19.46 -12.91 28.69
N GLY A 240 20.67 -12.40 28.93
CA GLY A 240 21.12 -11.99 30.26
C GLY A 240 20.29 -10.84 30.84
N ALA A 241 19.95 -9.84 30.02
CA ALA A 241 19.09 -8.72 30.42
C ALA A 241 17.68 -9.18 30.79
N LEU A 242 17.05 -10.02 29.96
CA LEU A 242 15.73 -10.60 30.26
C LEU A 242 15.75 -11.46 31.52
N SER A 243 16.78 -12.28 31.72
CA SER A 243 16.95 -13.07 32.94
C SER A 243 17.06 -12.15 34.17
N THR A 244 17.79 -11.05 34.07
CA THR A 244 17.95 -10.09 35.16
C THR A 244 16.62 -9.42 35.52
N VAL A 245 15.85 -9.01 34.50
CA VAL A 245 14.51 -8.43 34.69
C VAL A 245 13.56 -9.44 35.33
N ALA A 246 13.56 -10.69 34.85
CA ALA A 246 12.72 -11.76 35.40
C ALA A 246 13.03 -12.01 36.89
N THR A 247 14.31 -12.16 37.24
CA THR A 247 14.73 -12.37 38.64
C THR A 247 14.36 -11.18 39.54
N ALA A 248 14.47 -9.94 39.03
CA ALA A 248 14.05 -8.77 39.79
C ALA A 248 12.53 -8.75 40.05
N ILE A 249 11.72 -9.09 39.04
CA ILE A 249 10.27 -9.20 39.17
C ILE A 249 9.90 -10.32 40.16
N GLU A 250 10.51 -11.50 40.02
CA GLU A 250 10.29 -12.64 40.92
C GLU A 250 10.64 -12.29 42.37
N THR A 251 11.72 -11.55 42.59
CA THR A 251 12.14 -11.10 43.92
C THR A 251 11.10 -10.15 44.53
N ILE A 252 10.60 -9.20 43.74
CA ILE A 252 9.57 -8.24 44.17
C ILE A 252 8.24 -8.95 44.47
N VAL A 253 7.83 -9.89 43.60
CA VAL A 253 6.61 -10.67 43.81
C VAL A 253 6.74 -11.57 45.05
N SER A 254 7.90 -12.22 45.24
CA SER A 254 8.15 -13.09 46.39
C SER A 254 8.24 -12.33 47.72
N ALA A 255 8.78 -11.11 47.71
CA ALA A 255 8.81 -10.23 48.88
C ALA A 255 7.43 -9.62 49.21
N GLY A 256 6.46 -9.74 48.28
CA GLY A 256 5.15 -9.13 48.36
C GLY A 256 5.16 -7.69 47.82
N ILE A 257 4.27 -7.41 46.87
CA ILE A 257 4.13 -6.09 46.23
C ILE A 257 3.84 -4.99 47.27
N SER A 258 3.18 -5.33 48.37
CA SER A 258 2.95 -4.46 49.53
C SER A 258 4.22 -3.98 50.23
N HIS A 259 5.38 -4.55 49.90
CA HIS A 259 6.70 -4.17 50.42
C HIS A 259 7.61 -3.60 49.32
N ALA A 260 7.12 -3.46 48.09
CA ALA A 260 7.83 -2.81 47.00
C ALA A 260 7.90 -1.29 47.28
N GLY A 261 9.02 -0.86 47.86
CA GLY A 261 9.28 0.54 48.19
C GLY A 261 9.93 1.33 47.04
N PRO A 262 10.32 2.59 47.29
CA PRO A 262 10.95 3.46 46.29
C PRO A 262 12.23 2.90 45.66
N ARG A 263 12.95 2.01 46.37
CA ARG A 263 14.14 1.32 45.84
C ARG A 263 13.79 0.32 44.74
N SER A 264 12.75 -0.50 44.93
CA SER A 264 12.26 -1.44 43.92
C SER A 264 11.79 -0.72 42.66
N ALA A 265 11.17 0.46 42.81
CA ALA A 265 10.77 1.30 41.68
C ALA A 265 11.99 1.84 40.90
N ALA A 266 13.00 2.36 41.59
CA ALA A 266 14.23 2.84 40.97
C ALA A 266 15.02 1.73 40.25
N ASP A 267 15.05 0.52 40.83
CA ASP A 267 15.69 -0.65 40.22
C ASP A 267 14.96 -1.10 38.95
N LEU A 268 13.62 -1.14 38.96
CA LEU A 268 12.82 -1.45 37.78
C LEU A 268 12.94 -0.38 36.68
N GLU A 269 12.98 0.90 37.05
CA GLU A 269 13.16 1.99 36.08
C GLU A 269 14.54 1.95 35.44
N ARG A 270 15.58 1.66 36.22
CA ARG A 270 16.93 1.44 35.70
C ARG A 270 16.99 0.23 34.77
N LEU A 271 16.35 -0.88 35.12
CA LEU A 271 16.26 -2.07 34.28
C LEU A 271 15.49 -1.81 32.98
N ALA A 272 14.40 -1.05 33.05
CA ALA A 272 13.65 -0.62 31.88
C ALA A 272 14.51 0.24 30.94
N GLN A 273 15.34 1.12 31.48
CA GLN A 273 16.25 1.94 30.69
C GLN A 273 17.35 1.11 30.01
N VAL A 274 17.94 0.13 30.72
CA VAL A 274 18.92 -0.80 30.14
C VAL A 274 18.30 -1.63 29.03
N SER A 275 17.10 -2.17 29.25
CA SER A 275 16.36 -2.95 28.24
C SER A 275 16.04 -2.15 26.96
N ARG A 276 15.71 -0.86 27.09
CA ARG A 276 15.49 0.04 25.95
C ARG A 276 16.76 0.29 25.13
N LEU A 277 17.90 0.46 25.79
CA LEU A 277 19.19 0.67 25.13
C LEU A 277 19.66 -0.60 24.39
N GLU A 278 19.30 -1.78 24.89
CA GLU A 278 19.65 -3.07 24.28
C GLU A 278 18.65 -3.54 23.21
N GLY A 279 17.63 -2.73 22.90
CA GLY A 279 16.61 -3.05 21.91
C GLY A 279 15.72 -4.25 22.28
N ALA A 280 15.71 -4.65 23.56
CA ALA A 280 14.94 -5.78 24.07
C ALA A 280 13.56 -5.35 24.62
N ALA A 281 13.33 -4.05 24.82
CA ALA A 281 12.04 -3.56 25.28
C ALA A 281 11.01 -3.57 24.14
N PRO A 282 9.84 -4.21 24.29
CA PRO A 282 8.72 -3.91 23.41
C PRO A 282 8.42 -2.42 23.56
N ALA A 283 8.32 -1.72 22.43
CA ALA A 283 7.83 -0.35 22.41
C ALA A 283 6.37 -0.34 22.87
N VAL A 284 6.15 -0.27 24.18
CA VAL A 284 4.85 0.09 24.76
C VAL A 284 4.71 1.59 24.55
N SER A 285 4.35 1.97 23.32
CA SER A 285 3.98 3.33 22.96
C SER A 285 2.58 3.28 22.36
N GLY A 286 1.60 3.71 23.15
CA GLY A 286 0.27 4.11 22.68
C GLY A 286 -0.62 2.99 22.13
N ARG A 287 -1.15 2.15 23.02
CA ARG A 287 -2.32 1.29 22.78
C ARG A 287 -3.61 2.14 22.77
N ALA A 288 -3.69 3.13 21.88
CA ALA A 288 -4.81 4.07 21.83
C ALA A 288 -5.56 4.10 20.49
N ASP A 289 -5.00 3.60 19.38
CA ASP A 289 -5.63 3.76 18.07
C ASP A 289 -6.17 2.47 17.43
N LEU A 290 -5.92 1.31 18.03
CA LEU A 290 -6.48 0.02 17.61
C LEU A 290 -7.13 -0.65 18.84
N PRO A 291 -8.46 -0.80 18.93
CA PRO A 291 -9.04 -1.75 19.88
C PRO A 291 -8.52 -3.18 19.63
N PRO A 292 -8.48 -4.02 20.68
CA PRO A 292 -7.99 -5.39 20.60
C PRO A 292 -8.75 -6.24 19.56
#